data_AF-H1LIL1-F1
#
_entry.id   AF-H1LIL1-F1
#
_cell.length_a   1.000
_cell.length_b   1.000
_cell.length_c   1.000
_cell.angle_alpha   90.00
_cell.angle_beta   90.00
_cell.angle_gamma   90.00
#
_symmetry.space_group_name_H-M   'P 1'
#
loop_
_entity.id
_entity.type
_entity.pdbx_description
1 polymer ?
#
loop_
_entity_poly.entity_id
_entity_poly.type
_entity_poly.pdbx_seq_one_letter_code
_entity_poly.pdbx_strand_id
1 'polypeptide(L)'
;MDSFLALDVEAQDLPWRTTVEVNVFLKQLKANGFSNVITYGSGSWFTEKRIDRAELIDNHIWVAAYGVNQPGIDDTNAWQYTDNYEGLNVDASLDFDDSLSGSGIVIKPVKPEYYQTPGLYEATQSVIHQFNDVQFKSKRHTRLIKGSRFYATPIKYGEIYRLSTPTGY
;
A
#
# COMPACT_ATOMS: atom_id res chain seq x y z
N MET A 1 4.88 9.34 15.02
CA MET A 1 4.36 9.19 13.64
C MET A 1 4.61 10.54 13.03
N ASP A 2 5.64 10.63 12.21
CA ASP A 2 6.12 11.92 11.72
C ASP A 2 5.44 12.17 10.37
N SER A 3 4.51 13.12 10.33
CA SER A 3 3.78 13.48 9.11
C SER A 3 4.70 14.23 8.14
N PHE A 4 4.56 13.96 6.84
CA PHE A 4 5.16 14.77 5.78
C PHE A 4 4.29 16.00 5.49
N LEU A 5 4.94 17.11 5.16
CA LEU A 5 4.29 18.31 4.67
C LEU A 5 4.53 18.43 3.17
N ALA A 6 3.45 18.28 2.40
CA ALA A 6 3.47 18.47 0.95
C ALA A 6 3.28 19.94 0.60
N LEU A 7 4.16 20.47 -0.25
CA LEU A 7 4.00 21.76 -0.88
C LEU A 7 3.27 21.54 -2.20
N ASP A 8 2.03 21.99 -2.26
CA ASP A 8 1.20 21.87 -3.45
C ASP A 8 1.51 23.02 -4.44
N VAL A 9 2.28 22.73 -5.49
CA VAL A 9 2.77 23.73 -6.45
C VAL A 9 2.07 23.58 -7.80
N GLU A 10 0.83 24.05 -7.87
CA GLU A 10 -0.02 23.90 -9.08
C GLU A 10 -0.84 25.15 -9.48
N ALA A 11 -0.80 26.20 -8.66
CA ALA A 11 -1.59 27.40 -8.89
C ALA A 11 -1.15 28.16 -10.15
N GLN A 12 -2.09 28.46 -11.04
CA GLN A 12 -1.81 29.03 -12.37
C GLN A 12 -1.24 30.45 -12.33
N ASP A 13 -1.43 31.15 -11.21
CA ASP A 13 -0.94 32.51 -10.96
C ASP A 13 0.48 32.55 -10.37
N LEU A 14 1.11 31.39 -10.14
CA LEU A 14 2.53 31.33 -9.80
C LEU A 14 3.41 31.81 -10.97
N PRO A 15 4.59 32.39 -10.68
CA PRO A 15 5.58 32.69 -11.70
C PRO A 15 5.84 31.48 -12.61
N TRP A 16 6.12 31.75 -13.89
CA TRP A 16 6.36 30.67 -14.86
C TRP A 16 7.48 29.72 -14.40
N ARG A 17 8.58 30.26 -13.89
CA ARG A 17 9.61 29.52 -13.13
C ARG A 17 9.45 29.87 -11.67
N THR A 18 9.06 28.89 -10.86
CA THR A 18 8.67 29.09 -9.45
C THR A 18 9.64 28.42 -8.46
N THR A 19 10.73 27.81 -8.94
CA THR A 19 11.70 27.10 -8.08
C THR A 19 12.26 27.98 -6.95
N VAL A 20 12.45 29.28 -7.21
CA VAL A 20 12.96 30.23 -6.20
C VAL A 20 11.96 30.40 -5.07
N GLU A 21 10.68 30.58 -5.39
CA GLU A 21 9.58 30.74 -4.45
C GLU A 21 9.36 29.47 -3.64
N VAL A 22 9.42 28.30 -4.29
CA VAL A 22 9.36 26.99 -3.62
C VAL A 22 10.51 26.87 -2.61
N ASN A 23 11.73 27.24 -2.99
CA ASN A 23 12.89 27.22 -2.09
C ASN A 23 12.77 28.19 -0.92
N VAL A 24 12.17 29.37 -1.12
CA VAL A 24 11.88 30.31 -0.03
C VAL A 24 10.94 29.67 0.98
N PHE A 25 9.88 29.00 0.52
CA PHE A 25 8.93 28.34 1.42
C PHE A 25 9.54 27.12 2.12
N LEU A 26 10.24 26.24 1.39
CA LEU A 26 10.99 25.11 1.96
C LEU A 26 11.98 25.57 3.03
N LYS A 27 12.64 26.71 2.83
CA LYS A 27 13.59 27.26 3.81
C LYS A 27 12.88 27.69 5.09
N GLN A 28 11.69 28.30 4.98
CA GLN A 28 10.89 28.65 6.15
C GLN A 28 10.43 27.40 6.91
N LEU A 29 9.98 26.37 6.22
CA LEU A 29 9.58 25.10 6.84
C LEU A 29 10.74 24.46 7.60
N LYS A 30 11.89 24.30 6.94
CA LYS A 30 13.10 23.72 7.57
C LYS A 30 13.58 24.56 8.75
N ALA A 31 13.53 25.90 8.66
CA ALA A 31 13.90 26.79 9.76
C ALA A 31 12.96 26.67 10.98
N ASN A 32 11.72 26.24 10.78
CA ASN A 32 10.74 26.00 11.84
C ASN A 32 10.67 24.53 12.30
N GLY A 33 11.64 23.69 11.90
CA GLY A 33 11.76 22.32 12.37
C GLY A 33 11.00 21.27 11.56
N PHE A 34 10.40 21.64 10.43
CA PHE A 34 9.80 20.68 9.50
C PHE A 34 10.89 20.08 8.61
N SER A 35 11.36 18.88 8.96
CA SER A 35 12.36 18.14 8.18
C SER A 35 11.74 17.24 7.10
N ASN A 36 10.49 16.83 7.29
CA ASN A 36 9.79 15.90 6.40
C ASN A 36 8.90 16.71 5.45
N VAL A 37 9.50 17.14 4.34
CA VAL A 37 8.83 17.98 3.34
C VAL A 37 8.92 17.30 1.97
N ILE A 38 7.94 17.54 1.11
CA ILE A 38 7.92 17.04 -0.27
C ILE A 38 7.34 18.12 -1.19
N THR A 39 7.90 18.28 -2.38
CA THR A 39 7.36 19.22 -3.39
C THR A 39 6.45 18.46 -4.35
N TYR A 40 5.16 18.81 -4.38
CA TYR A 40 4.20 18.27 -5.33
C TYR A 40 4.03 19.19 -6.55
N GLY A 41 3.87 18.59 -7.73
CA GLY A 41 3.53 19.32 -8.95
C GLY A 41 3.31 18.42 -10.16
N SER A 42 2.77 18.99 -11.23
CA SER A 42 2.54 18.22 -12.46
C SER A 42 3.85 17.83 -13.16
N GLY A 43 3.86 16.66 -13.80
CA GLY A 43 5.02 16.17 -14.57
C GLY A 43 5.45 17.13 -15.69
N SER A 44 4.53 17.90 -16.27
CA SER A 44 4.87 18.94 -17.24
C SER A 44 5.65 20.09 -16.59
N TRP A 45 5.32 20.51 -15.37
CA TRP A 45 6.05 21.58 -14.69
C TRP A 45 7.48 21.18 -14.33
N PHE A 46 7.70 19.92 -13.98
CA PHE A 46 9.05 19.38 -13.79
C PHE A 46 9.81 19.26 -15.12
N THR A 47 9.15 18.72 -16.16
CA THR A 47 9.75 18.56 -17.50
C THR A 47 10.18 19.90 -18.11
N GLU A 48 9.34 20.93 -17.96
CA GLU A 48 9.57 22.28 -18.48
C GLU A 48 10.48 23.14 -17.58
N LYS A 49 10.95 22.59 -16.46
CA LYS A 49 11.74 23.30 -15.44
C LYS A 49 11.03 24.55 -14.90
N ARG A 50 9.70 24.51 -14.81
CA ARG A 50 8.93 25.45 -13.98
C ARG A 50 9.25 25.21 -12.50
N ILE A 51 9.36 23.93 -12.14
CA ILE A 51 9.95 23.43 -10.89
C ILE A 51 11.19 22.63 -11.30
N ASP A 52 12.38 23.18 -11.10
CA ASP A 52 13.63 22.49 -11.41
C ASP A 52 14.10 21.70 -10.18
N ARG A 53 13.96 20.38 -10.23
CA ARG A 53 14.38 19.48 -9.14
C ARG A 53 15.84 19.68 -8.74
N ALA A 54 16.72 19.92 -9.71
CA ALA A 54 18.16 20.06 -9.43
C ALA A 54 18.49 21.35 -8.65
N GLU A 55 17.59 22.32 -8.66
CA GLU A 55 17.74 23.59 -7.96
C GLU A 55 16.93 23.63 -6.65
N LEU A 56 16.13 22.62 -6.33
CA LEU A 56 15.41 22.55 -5.06
C LEU A 56 16.37 22.34 -3.89
N ILE A 57 16.09 23.00 -2.76
CA ILE A 57 16.81 22.77 -1.50
C ILE A 57 16.35 21.50 -0.77
N ASP A 58 15.30 20.87 -1.27
CA ASP A 58 14.85 19.54 -0.89
C ASP A 58 14.44 18.77 -2.15
N ASN A 59 15.09 17.63 -2.39
CA ASN A 59 14.92 16.89 -3.64
C ASN A 59 13.80 15.86 -3.60
N HIS A 60 13.03 15.77 -2.49
CA HIS A 60 11.87 14.90 -2.42
C HIS A 60 10.73 15.49 -3.25
N ILE A 61 10.25 14.73 -4.23
CA ILE A 61 9.20 15.17 -5.15
C ILE A 61 8.06 14.17 -5.28
N TRP A 62 6.86 14.71 -5.39
CA TRP A 62 5.62 13.98 -5.68
C TRP A 62 5.06 14.47 -7.01
N VAL A 63 5.09 13.63 -8.03
CA VAL A 63 4.77 14.04 -9.41
C VAL A 63 3.37 13.60 -9.80
N ALA A 64 2.56 14.50 -10.34
CA ALA A 64 1.28 14.17 -10.97
C ALA A 64 1.44 13.92 -12.46
N ALA A 65 1.14 12.70 -12.91
CA ALA A 65 1.18 12.33 -14.33
C ALA A 65 0.18 11.20 -14.61
N TYR A 66 -0.89 11.50 -15.36
CA TYR A 66 -2.00 10.58 -15.57
C TYR A 66 -1.98 9.96 -16.97
N GLY A 67 -2.54 8.75 -17.11
CA GLY A 67 -2.64 8.07 -18.41
C GLY A 67 -1.30 7.57 -18.98
N VAL A 68 -0.25 7.57 -18.16
CA VAL A 68 1.11 7.12 -18.48
C VAL A 68 1.51 5.94 -17.58
N ASN A 69 2.57 5.22 -17.95
CA ASN A 69 3.04 4.04 -17.21
C ASN A 69 4.16 4.33 -16.18
N GLN A 70 4.62 5.57 -16.08
CA GLN A 70 5.65 6.03 -15.15
C GLN A 70 5.56 7.57 -14.95
N PRO A 71 6.07 8.13 -13.84
CA PRO A 71 5.98 9.57 -13.55
C PRO A 71 6.74 10.48 -14.53
N GLY A 72 7.74 9.95 -15.25
CA GLY A 72 8.50 10.68 -16.26
C GLY A 72 9.60 11.59 -15.74
N ILE A 73 9.76 11.71 -14.41
CA ILE A 73 10.85 12.46 -13.76
C ILE A 73 11.71 11.48 -12.95
N ASP A 74 13.03 11.54 -13.14
CA ASP A 74 13.97 10.68 -12.44
C ASP A 74 13.97 10.95 -10.93
N ASP A 75 14.21 9.88 -10.15
CA ASP A 75 14.22 9.90 -8.68
C ASP A 75 12.94 10.49 -8.07
N THR A 76 11.79 10.26 -8.70
CA THR A 76 10.49 10.59 -8.12
C THR A 76 10.26 9.77 -6.85
N ASN A 77 9.85 10.41 -5.74
CA ASN A 77 9.59 9.75 -4.46
C ASN A 77 8.16 9.23 -4.38
N ALA A 78 7.21 9.96 -4.96
CA ALA A 78 5.83 9.53 -5.08
C ALA A 78 5.22 9.94 -6.43
N TRP A 79 4.28 9.16 -6.94
CA TRP A 79 3.62 9.39 -8.22
C TRP A 79 2.11 9.35 -8.07
N GLN A 80 1.43 10.46 -8.29
CA GLN A 80 -0.02 10.50 -8.45
C GLN A 80 -0.36 10.10 -9.89
N TYR A 81 -0.92 8.90 -10.05
CA TYR A 81 -1.12 8.27 -11.36
C TYR A 81 -2.56 8.38 -11.88
N THR A 82 -3.50 8.76 -11.02
CA THR A 82 -4.90 8.98 -11.38
C THR A 82 -5.57 9.95 -10.40
N ASP A 83 -6.57 10.66 -10.91
CA ASP A 83 -7.54 11.51 -10.19
C ASP A 83 -8.90 10.83 -9.99
N ASN A 84 -9.05 9.59 -10.49
CA ASN A 84 -10.31 8.89 -10.52
C ASN A 84 -10.15 7.40 -10.18
N TYR A 85 -9.50 7.14 -9.04
CA TYR A 85 -9.28 5.79 -8.55
C TYR A 85 -10.60 5.02 -8.42
N GLU A 86 -10.72 3.89 -9.12
CA GLU A 86 -11.90 3.03 -9.14
C GLU A 86 -13.23 3.76 -9.46
N GLY A 87 -13.18 4.90 -10.15
CA GLY A 87 -14.37 5.69 -10.48
C GLY A 87 -14.89 6.58 -9.34
N LEU A 88 -14.08 6.82 -8.30
CA LEU A 88 -14.48 7.52 -7.09
C LEU A 88 -14.19 9.04 -7.09
N ASN A 89 -13.58 9.59 -8.14
CA ASN A 89 -13.04 10.96 -8.17
C ASN A 89 -12.10 11.24 -6.97
N VAL A 90 -11.25 10.25 -6.67
CA VAL A 90 -10.23 10.34 -5.64
C VAL A 90 -8.88 10.10 -6.29
N ASP A 91 -7.91 10.94 -5.95
CA ASP A 91 -6.55 10.79 -6.42
C ASP A 91 -5.90 9.56 -5.79
N ALA A 92 -5.18 8.79 -6.59
CA ALA A 92 -4.35 7.70 -6.08
C ALA A 92 -2.89 7.90 -6.48
N SER A 93 -2.03 7.61 -5.51
CA SER A 93 -0.58 7.73 -5.65
C SER A 93 0.13 6.44 -5.29
N LEU A 94 1.25 6.19 -5.95
CA LEU A 94 2.26 5.23 -5.54
C LEU A 94 3.35 5.96 -4.76
N ASP A 95 3.66 5.46 -3.58
CA ASP A 95 4.77 5.93 -2.75
C ASP A 95 5.95 4.97 -2.95
N PHE A 96 7.09 5.48 -3.42
CA PHE A 96 8.24 4.66 -3.79
C PHE A 96 9.29 4.56 -2.68
N ASP A 97 9.24 5.45 -1.68
CA ASP A 97 10.23 5.53 -0.60
C ASP A 97 9.63 5.47 0.81
N ASP A 98 8.35 5.11 0.89
CA ASP A 98 7.56 4.99 2.13
C ASP A 98 7.42 6.31 2.92
N SER A 99 7.68 7.46 2.26
CA SER A 99 7.61 8.78 2.90
C SER A 99 6.18 9.24 3.18
N LEU A 100 5.23 8.95 2.29
CA LEU A 100 3.86 9.49 2.34
C LEU A 100 2.83 8.54 2.92
N SER A 101 3.00 7.25 2.66
CA SER A 101 2.23 6.17 3.30
C SER A 101 2.62 5.99 4.78
N GLY A 102 3.68 6.68 5.19
CA GLY A 102 4.43 6.44 6.41
C GLY A 102 5.17 5.12 6.31
N SER A 103 6.16 4.91 7.17
CA SER A 103 6.53 3.54 7.53
C SER A 103 5.31 2.94 8.21
N GLY A 104 4.37 2.41 7.42
CA GLY A 104 3.36 1.51 7.91
C GLY A 104 4.14 0.53 8.76
N ILE A 105 3.62 0.21 9.94
CA ILE A 105 4.02 -1.05 10.53
C ILE A 105 3.81 -2.04 9.38
N VAL A 106 4.91 -2.54 8.80
CA VAL A 106 4.84 -3.69 7.93
C VAL A 106 4.44 -4.76 8.92
N ILE A 107 3.13 -4.88 9.14
CA ILE A 107 2.55 -6.07 9.70
C ILE A 107 2.79 -7.05 8.55
N LYS A 108 4.00 -7.61 8.49
CA LYS A 108 4.23 -8.84 7.74
C LYS A 108 3.07 -9.70 8.21
N PRO A 109 2.16 -10.15 7.32
CA PRO A 109 1.04 -10.97 7.75
C PRO A 109 1.66 -12.04 8.63
N VAL A 110 1.23 -12.08 9.91
CA VAL A 110 1.81 -12.98 10.91
C VAL A 110 1.88 -14.32 10.21
N LYS A 111 3.11 -14.86 10.07
CA LYS A 111 3.29 -16.13 9.37
C LYS A 111 2.25 -17.08 9.94
N PRO A 112 1.29 -17.55 9.14
CA PRO A 112 0.18 -18.32 9.69
C PRO A 112 0.76 -19.51 10.43
N GLU A 113 0.45 -19.59 11.72
CA GLU A 113 0.78 -20.77 12.51
C GLU A 113 -0.26 -21.82 12.16
N TYR A 114 0.20 -22.88 11.49
CA TYR A 114 -0.65 -23.99 11.15
C TYR A 114 -0.67 -25.01 12.29
N TYR A 115 -1.82 -25.62 12.52
CA TYR A 115 -1.91 -26.78 13.41
C TYR A 115 -1.11 -27.95 12.84
N GLN A 116 -0.28 -28.58 13.68
CA GLN A 116 0.61 -29.69 13.28
C GLN A 116 0.37 -30.99 14.06
N THR A 117 -0.49 -30.96 15.07
CA THR A 117 -0.74 -32.11 15.95
C THR A 117 -2.09 -32.75 15.64
N PRO A 118 -2.17 -34.07 15.40
CA PRO A 118 -3.45 -34.76 15.31
C PRO A 118 -4.25 -34.66 16.62
N GLY A 119 -5.57 -34.53 16.54
CA GLY A 119 -6.39 -34.41 17.76
C GLY A 119 -7.84 -33.99 17.53
N LEU A 120 -8.49 -33.59 18.63
CA LEU A 120 -9.84 -33.02 18.63
C LEU A 120 -9.74 -31.50 18.44
N TYR A 121 -10.40 -31.00 17.40
CA TYR A 121 -10.48 -29.59 17.04
C TYR A 121 -11.88 -29.05 17.32
N GLU A 122 -11.98 -27.75 17.58
CA GLU A 122 -13.25 -27.03 17.70
C GLU A 122 -13.31 -25.91 16.65
N ALA A 123 -14.41 -25.85 15.89
CA ALA A 123 -14.64 -24.77 14.95
C ALA A 123 -14.94 -23.46 15.68
N THR A 124 -14.11 -22.44 15.49
CA THR A 124 -14.27 -21.12 16.12
C THR A 124 -15.01 -20.11 15.24
N GLN A 125 -14.99 -20.34 13.92
CA GLN A 125 -15.66 -19.52 12.92
C GLN A 125 -17.15 -19.87 12.81
N SER A 126 -17.96 -18.92 12.34
CA SER A 126 -19.42 -19.09 12.20
C SER A 126 -19.78 -20.27 11.28
N VAL A 127 -19.10 -20.38 10.14
CA VAL A 127 -19.25 -21.47 9.17
C VAL A 127 -17.89 -21.81 8.57
N ILE A 128 -17.51 -23.08 8.61
CA ILE A 128 -16.36 -23.66 7.91
C ILE A 128 -16.88 -24.69 6.91
N HIS A 129 -16.59 -24.46 5.63
CA HIS A 129 -16.92 -25.40 4.56
C HIS A 129 -15.97 -26.60 4.59
N GLN A 130 -16.52 -27.80 4.46
CA GLN A 130 -15.73 -29.01 4.25
C GLN A 130 -15.63 -29.33 2.75
N PHE A 131 -14.57 -30.03 2.38
CA PHE A 131 -14.26 -30.39 1.00
C PHE A 131 -13.98 -31.89 0.86
N ASN A 132 -14.23 -32.44 -0.33
CA ASN A 132 -13.92 -33.83 -0.64
C ASN A 132 -12.44 -34.04 -0.96
N ASP A 133 -11.80 -33.02 -1.51
CA ASP A 133 -10.41 -33.06 -1.96
C ASP A 133 -9.53 -32.10 -1.15
N VAL A 134 -8.26 -32.48 -1.03
CA VAL A 134 -7.28 -31.65 -0.34
C VAL A 134 -7.15 -30.27 -0.98
N GLN A 135 -7.40 -30.11 -2.29
CA GLN A 135 -7.23 -28.86 -3.05
C GLN A 135 -8.38 -27.85 -2.83
N PHE A 136 -9.41 -28.22 -2.09
CA PHE A 136 -10.62 -27.43 -1.85
C PHE A 136 -11.40 -27.07 -3.12
N LYS A 137 -11.41 -27.95 -4.14
CA LYS A 137 -12.15 -27.72 -5.39
C LYS A 137 -13.59 -28.26 -5.36
N SER A 138 -13.83 -29.32 -4.58
CA SER A 138 -15.09 -30.02 -4.47
C SER A 138 -15.68 -29.84 -3.06
N LYS A 139 -16.61 -28.89 -2.94
CA LYS A 139 -17.31 -28.60 -1.68
C LYS A 139 -18.23 -29.75 -1.27
N ARG A 140 -18.25 -30.06 0.02
CA ARG A 140 -19.27 -30.92 0.62
C ARG A 140 -20.49 -30.09 1.02
N HIS A 141 -21.62 -30.77 1.12
CA HIS A 141 -22.82 -30.18 1.72
C HIS A 141 -22.64 -29.94 3.23
N THR A 142 -21.88 -30.81 3.89
CA THR A 142 -21.57 -30.72 5.32
C THR A 142 -20.71 -29.49 5.63
N ARG A 143 -21.05 -28.81 6.73
CA ARG A 143 -20.35 -27.61 7.22
C ARG A 143 -20.14 -27.78 8.72
N LEU A 144 -19.05 -27.22 9.22
CA LEU A 144 -18.81 -27.09 10.65
C LEU A 144 -19.25 -25.68 11.06
N ILE A 145 -20.03 -25.59 12.12
CA ILE A 145 -20.45 -24.30 12.70
C ILE A 145 -19.69 -24.04 13.99
N LYS A 146 -19.69 -22.80 14.46
CA LYS A 146 -19.04 -22.43 15.73
C LYS A 146 -19.43 -23.38 16.87
N GLY A 147 -18.43 -23.92 17.57
CA GLY A 147 -18.58 -24.91 18.64
C GLY A 147 -18.62 -26.38 18.18
N SER A 148 -18.64 -26.66 16.87
CA SER A 148 -18.55 -28.04 16.36
C SER A 148 -17.19 -28.65 16.71
N ARG A 149 -17.18 -29.86 17.26
CA ARG A 149 -15.95 -30.61 17.56
C ARG A 149 -15.75 -31.76 16.59
N PHE A 150 -14.52 -31.92 16.10
CA PHE A 150 -14.18 -32.93 15.10
C PHE A 150 -12.74 -33.40 15.25
N TYR A 151 -12.49 -34.68 14.98
CA TYR A 151 -11.12 -35.20 14.93
C TYR A 151 -10.48 -34.86 13.59
N ALA A 152 -9.24 -34.40 13.63
CA ALA A 152 -8.47 -34.14 12.43
C ALA A 152 -6.98 -34.46 12.57
N THR A 153 -6.37 -34.78 11.43
CA THR A 153 -4.94 -34.98 11.25
C THR A 153 -4.41 -33.92 10.29
N PRO A 154 -3.52 -33.01 10.73
CA PRO A 154 -2.90 -32.05 9.82
C PRO A 154 -2.04 -32.74 8.76
N ILE A 155 -2.21 -32.34 7.51
CA ILE A 155 -1.45 -32.81 6.35
C ILE A 155 -0.75 -31.64 5.67
N LYS A 156 0.53 -31.80 5.33
CA LYS A 156 1.29 -30.77 4.63
C LYS A 156 0.85 -30.70 3.16
N TYR A 157 0.58 -29.50 2.66
CA TYR A 157 0.21 -29.22 1.28
C TYR A 157 0.96 -27.97 0.80
N GLY A 158 2.06 -28.16 0.06
CA GLY A 158 2.97 -27.07 -0.26
C GLY A 158 3.57 -26.46 1.01
N GLU A 159 3.46 -25.14 1.15
CA GLU A 159 3.96 -24.37 2.29
C GLU A 159 2.96 -24.28 3.47
N ILE A 160 1.79 -24.92 3.37
CA ILE A 160 0.71 -24.82 4.36
C ILE A 160 0.32 -26.21 4.90
N TYR A 161 -0.42 -26.26 6.02
CA TYR A 161 -1.10 -27.49 6.44
C TYR A 161 -2.61 -27.37 6.26
N ARG A 162 -3.25 -28.50 5.96
CA ARG A 162 -4.71 -28.66 5.88
C ARG A 162 -5.14 -29.75 6.86
N LEU A 163 -6.37 -29.67 7.36
CA LEU A 163 -6.89 -30.67 8.29
C LEU A 163 -7.57 -31.79 7.52
N SER A 164 -7.10 -33.03 7.66
CA SER A 164 -7.82 -34.20 7.16
C SER A 164 -8.72 -34.74 8.27
N THR A 165 -9.99 -34.94 7.96
CA THR A 165 -11.02 -35.46 8.86
C THR A 165 -11.59 -36.76 8.31
N PRO A 166 -12.30 -37.57 9.10
CA PRO A 166 -13.00 -38.76 8.60
C PRO A 166 -14.00 -38.47 7.47
N THR A 167 -14.46 -37.22 7.36
CA THR A 167 -15.46 -36.76 6.40
C THR A 167 -14.89 -35.84 5.32
N GLY A 168 -13.57 -35.77 5.13
CA GLY A 168 -12.95 -34.94 4.09
C GLY A 168 -11.88 -34.00 4.63
N TYR A 169 -11.88 -32.76 4.17
CA TYR A 169 -10.91 -31.72 4.55
C TYR A 169 -11.60 -30.41 4.94
#